data_AF-A0A9K3Q3Q1-F1
#
_entry.id   AF-A0A9K3Q3Q1-F1
#
_cell.length_a   1.000
_cell.length_b   1.000
_cell.length_c   1.000
_cell.angle_alpha   90.00
_cell.angle_beta   90.00
_cell.angle_gamma   90.00
#
_symmetry.space_group_name_H-M   'P 1'
#
loop_
_entity.id
_entity.type
_entity.pdbx_description
1 polymer ?
#
loop_
_entity_poly.entity_id
_entity_poly.type
_entity_poly.pdbx_seq_one_letter_code
_entity_poly.pdbx_strand_id
1 'polypeptide(L)'
;MEIILPKEGQWAGLESHHCDEFCENSDKCDHSMDERPTMQQPVNAYSNIAYIWCGVVPMVFFRVDLSTTMYFCSSALLGISSFMYHASISRLWMNLDSSSMYTYFAVLIMHGLCSVFGLSWRCLSPIFVVILIAMPFVRPTIPFSRETEKIIFGQVLAITVLSLVLVLANIYKVVNQTFARTRSQGQHTYFASTFILLLQIFGVISVALFPGLLCTIATVGWNNDREKRWCRPNSIFQWHALWHALTAIASLWVWIFFDRNRLKDILATSGHDVMRYDGHAVPCKKDLSKNTSLDDSIDDSDQLRDEEEGANHFNSQ
;
A
#
# COMPACT_ATOMS: atom_id res chain seq x y z
N MET A 1 -13.39 41.17 -29.67
CA MET A 1 -12.45 40.38 -28.84
C MET A 1 -12.47 38.99 -29.42
N GLU A 2 -11.53 38.72 -30.33
CA GLU A 2 -11.45 37.47 -31.06
C GLU A 2 -10.75 36.46 -30.15
N ILE A 3 -11.46 35.40 -29.75
CA ILE A 3 -10.88 34.33 -28.95
C ILE A 3 -10.02 33.51 -29.90
N ILE A 4 -8.73 33.81 -29.93
CA ILE A 4 -7.73 33.04 -30.66
C ILE A 4 -7.59 31.70 -29.93
N LEU A 5 -8.22 30.65 -30.46
CA LEU A 5 -7.97 29.28 -30.03
C LEU A 5 -6.53 28.91 -30.44
N PRO A 6 -5.74 28.25 -29.56
CA PRO A 6 -4.42 27.76 -29.94
C PRO A 6 -4.56 26.81 -31.13
N LYS A 7 -3.63 26.87 -32.09
CA LYS A 7 -3.56 25.91 -33.20
C LYS A 7 -3.68 24.49 -32.62
N GLU A 8 -4.64 23.73 -33.14
CA GLU A 8 -4.91 22.36 -32.73
C GLU A 8 -3.61 21.55 -32.63
N GLY A 9 -3.27 21.06 -31.44
CA GLY A 9 -2.20 20.07 -31.25
C GLY A 9 -1.09 20.39 -30.24
N GLN A 10 -0.98 21.62 -29.73
CA GLN A 10 0.05 21.96 -28.73
C GLN A 10 -0.54 22.08 -27.33
N TRP A 11 -0.02 21.30 -26.38
CA TRP A 11 -0.37 21.37 -24.96
C TRP A 11 -0.02 22.76 -24.41
N ALA A 12 -1.00 23.65 -24.33
CA ALA A 12 -0.86 25.08 -24.03
C ALA A 12 -0.48 25.41 -22.55
N GLY A 13 0.22 24.52 -21.84
CA GLY A 13 0.39 24.60 -20.38
C GLY A 13 1.82 24.52 -19.85
N LEU A 14 2.84 24.58 -20.72
CA LEU A 14 4.25 24.51 -20.29
C LEU A 14 4.69 25.82 -19.61
N GLU A 15 4.90 25.77 -18.30
CA GLU A 15 5.62 26.80 -17.55
C GLU A 15 7.13 26.55 -17.74
N SER A 16 7.87 27.53 -18.29
CA SER A 16 9.28 27.37 -18.71
C SER A 16 10.20 26.92 -17.58
N HIS A 17 9.85 27.21 -16.33
CA HIS A 17 10.64 26.88 -15.14
C HIS A 17 10.68 25.38 -14.79
N HIS A 18 9.85 24.55 -15.41
CA HIS A 18 9.73 23.11 -15.08
C HIS A 18 10.36 22.19 -16.12
N CYS A 19 10.80 22.75 -17.24
CA CYS A 19 11.32 21.94 -18.35
C CYS A 19 12.70 21.32 -18.04
N ASP A 20 13.43 21.88 -17.06
CA ASP A 20 14.77 21.48 -16.65
C ASP A 20 14.84 20.43 -15.52
N GLU A 21 13.69 20.01 -14.98
CA GLU A 21 13.62 19.19 -13.79
C GLU A 21 14.17 17.76 -14.00
N PHE A 22 13.95 17.20 -15.20
CA PHE A 22 14.35 15.83 -15.54
C PHE A 22 15.21 15.78 -16.81
N CYS A 23 16.05 14.75 -16.90
CA CYS A 23 17.01 14.63 -17.98
C CYS A 23 16.38 14.65 -19.39
N GLU A 24 15.29 13.90 -19.59
CA GLU A 24 14.64 13.67 -20.89
C GLU A 24 14.16 14.95 -21.61
N ASN A 25 13.97 16.05 -20.87
CA ASN A 25 13.47 17.31 -21.41
C ASN A 25 14.49 18.45 -21.40
N SER A 26 15.71 18.18 -20.92
CA SER A 26 16.73 19.20 -20.69
C SER A 26 17.18 19.99 -21.94
N ASP A 27 17.03 19.43 -23.14
CA ASP A 27 17.36 20.06 -24.42
C ASP A 27 16.13 20.65 -25.14
N LYS A 28 14.92 20.42 -24.62
CA LYS A 28 13.66 20.78 -25.29
C LYS A 28 13.08 22.13 -24.85
N CYS A 29 13.63 22.72 -23.78
CA CYS A 29 13.11 23.94 -23.14
C CYS A 29 13.17 25.17 -24.03
N ASP A 30 14.22 25.28 -24.85
CA ASP A 30 14.54 26.48 -25.63
C ASP A 30 13.83 26.53 -27.00
N HIS A 31 13.14 25.45 -27.38
CA HIS A 31 12.41 25.39 -28.64
C HIS A 31 11.16 26.27 -28.62
N SER A 32 10.92 26.92 -29.76
CA SER A 32 9.69 27.66 -30.03
C SER A 32 8.48 26.74 -29.86
N MET A 33 7.31 27.28 -29.48
CA MET A 33 6.11 26.44 -29.27
C MET A 33 5.79 25.56 -30.50
N ASP A 34 6.04 26.08 -31.71
CA ASP A 34 5.84 25.41 -32.99
C ASP A 34 6.78 24.21 -33.24
N GLU A 35 7.90 24.12 -32.53
CA GLU A 35 8.88 23.04 -32.64
C GLU A 35 8.71 21.96 -31.56
N ARG A 36 7.79 22.16 -30.61
CA ARG A 36 7.65 21.23 -29.48
C ARG A 36 7.01 19.91 -29.92
N PRO A 37 7.54 18.76 -29.45
CA PRO A 37 6.91 17.48 -29.72
C PRO A 37 5.55 17.38 -29.03
N THR A 38 4.65 16.54 -29.56
CA THR A 38 3.33 16.26 -28.98
C THR A 38 3.42 15.71 -27.55
N MET A 39 4.52 15.04 -27.22
CA MET A 39 4.80 14.46 -25.90
C MET A 39 6.19 14.91 -25.46
N GLN A 40 6.27 15.59 -24.31
CA GLN A 40 7.53 16.22 -23.87
C GLN A 40 8.56 15.17 -23.42
N GLN A 41 8.12 14.21 -22.60
CA GLN A 41 8.97 13.16 -22.03
C GLN A 41 8.38 11.76 -22.32
N PRO A 42 8.50 11.24 -23.55
CA PRO A 42 7.88 9.99 -23.93
C PRO A 42 8.28 8.78 -23.08
N VAL A 43 9.56 8.61 -22.74
CA VAL A 43 10.03 7.46 -21.95
C VAL A 43 9.49 7.55 -20.51
N ASN A 44 9.56 8.72 -19.88
CA ASN A 44 8.98 8.95 -18.56
C ASN A 44 7.45 8.80 -18.56
N ALA A 45 6.76 9.24 -19.61
CA ALA A 45 5.32 9.07 -19.74
C ALA A 45 4.97 7.58 -19.85
N TYR A 46 5.51 6.85 -20.83
CA TYR A 46 5.14 5.45 -21.07
C TYR A 46 5.54 4.50 -19.93
N SER A 47 6.61 4.78 -19.20
CA SER A 47 6.99 3.97 -18.03
C SER A 47 5.91 3.93 -16.94
N ASN A 48 5.03 4.94 -16.87
CA ASN A 48 3.90 4.96 -15.93
C ASN A 48 2.80 3.94 -16.25
N ILE A 49 2.82 3.30 -17.42
CA ILE A 49 1.96 2.14 -17.71
C ILE A 49 2.21 1.02 -16.70
N ALA A 50 3.41 0.91 -16.12
CA ALA A 50 3.70 -0.06 -15.07
C ALA A 50 2.75 0.10 -13.86
N TYR A 51 2.47 1.33 -13.42
CA TYR A 51 1.54 1.61 -12.33
C TYR A 51 0.09 1.28 -12.70
N ILE A 52 -0.31 1.59 -13.93
CA ILE A 52 -1.65 1.27 -14.46
C ILE A 52 -1.83 -0.24 -14.51
N TRP A 53 -0.84 -0.96 -15.03
CA TRP A 53 -0.84 -2.42 -15.10
C TRP A 53 -0.91 -3.04 -13.71
N CYS A 54 -0.08 -2.59 -12.76
CA CYS A 54 -0.09 -3.05 -11.37
C CYS A 54 -1.41 -2.73 -10.65
N GLY A 55 -2.13 -1.68 -11.05
CA GLY A 55 -3.47 -1.37 -10.54
C GLY A 55 -4.55 -2.26 -11.18
N VAL A 56 -4.64 -2.27 -12.50
CA VAL A 56 -5.78 -2.85 -13.22
C VAL A 56 -5.75 -4.38 -13.25
N VAL A 57 -4.60 -4.99 -13.55
CA VAL A 57 -4.51 -6.44 -13.77
C VAL A 57 -4.94 -7.22 -12.54
N PRO A 58 -4.45 -6.94 -11.31
CA PRO A 58 -4.89 -7.67 -10.15
C PRO A 58 -6.39 -7.53 -9.85
N MET A 59 -6.99 -6.37 -10.11
CA MET A 59 -8.45 -6.18 -9.93
C MET A 59 -9.28 -7.03 -10.88
N VAL A 60 -8.78 -7.31 -12.09
CA VAL A 60 -9.48 -8.14 -13.08
C VAL A 60 -9.39 -9.62 -12.73
N PHE A 61 -8.24 -10.09 -12.25
CA PHE A 61 -7.99 -11.51 -12.05
C PHE A 61 -8.27 -12.02 -10.63
N PHE A 62 -8.32 -11.14 -9.63
CA PHE A 62 -8.50 -11.52 -8.23
C PHE A 62 -9.78 -10.91 -7.65
N ARG A 63 -10.44 -11.65 -6.76
CA ARG A 63 -11.51 -11.09 -5.93
C ARG A 63 -10.87 -10.23 -4.85
N VAL A 64 -10.97 -8.93 -5.03
CA VAL A 64 -10.40 -7.94 -4.13
C VAL A 64 -11.46 -7.38 -3.19
N ASP A 65 -11.08 -7.09 -1.96
CA ASP A 65 -11.95 -6.37 -1.04
C ASP A 65 -11.86 -4.86 -1.28
N LEU A 66 -12.60 -4.08 -0.48
CA LEU A 66 -12.58 -2.61 -0.61
C LEU A 66 -11.18 -2.02 -0.39
N SER A 67 -10.41 -2.49 0.59
CA SER A 67 -9.08 -1.93 0.88
C SER A 67 -8.13 -2.17 -0.29
N THR A 68 -8.11 -3.39 -0.82
CA THR A 68 -7.31 -3.75 -1.99
C THR A 68 -7.79 -3.03 -3.25
N THR A 69 -9.10 -2.83 -3.42
CA THR A 69 -9.66 -2.02 -4.52
C THR A 69 -9.13 -0.59 -4.46
N MET A 70 -9.17 0.06 -3.29
CA MET A 70 -8.65 1.42 -3.11
C MET A 70 -7.14 1.50 -3.41
N TYR A 71 -6.40 0.47 -3.01
CA TYR A 71 -4.96 0.37 -3.29
C TYR A 71 -4.68 0.32 -4.79
N PHE A 72 -5.39 -0.52 -5.52
CA PHE A 72 -5.21 -0.64 -6.96
C PHE A 72 -5.75 0.55 -7.77
N CYS A 73 -6.89 1.12 -7.36
CA CYS A 73 -7.41 2.35 -7.96
C CYS A 73 -6.44 3.52 -7.76
N SER A 74 -5.83 3.66 -6.57
CA SER A 74 -4.83 4.71 -6.34
C SER A 74 -3.53 4.48 -7.13
N SER A 75 -3.09 3.22 -7.32
CA SER A 75 -1.97 2.89 -8.23
C SER A 75 -2.28 3.32 -9.67
N ALA A 76 -3.47 2.97 -10.17
CA ALA A 76 -3.87 3.34 -11.53
C ALA A 76 -4.01 4.85 -11.70
N LEU A 77 -4.59 5.54 -10.70
CA LEU A 77 -4.68 6.99 -10.67
C LEU A 77 -3.30 7.64 -10.73
N LEU A 78 -2.33 7.16 -9.94
CA LEU A 78 -0.94 7.60 -9.96
C LEU A 78 -0.29 7.41 -11.34
N GLY A 79 -0.48 6.25 -11.95
CA GLY A 79 0.04 6.01 -13.30
C GLY A 79 -0.55 6.96 -14.35
N ILE A 80 -1.86 7.20 -14.31
CA ILE A 80 -2.54 8.09 -15.26
C ILE A 80 -2.10 9.55 -15.07
N SER A 81 -2.12 10.04 -13.83
CA SER A 81 -1.74 11.42 -13.53
C SER A 81 -0.28 11.69 -13.87
N SER A 82 0.62 10.76 -13.54
CA SER A 82 2.05 10.84 -13.85
C SER A 82 2.33 10.77 -15.35
N PHE A 83 1.64 9.87 -16.07
CA PHE A 83 1.68 9.81 -17.54
C PHE A 83 1.31 11.18 -18.14
N MET A 84 0.18 11.75 -17.72
CA MET A 84 -0.30 13.03 -18.24
C MET A 84 0.62 14.19 -17.86
N TYR A 85 1.25 14.14 -16.67
CA TYR A 85 2.27 15.09 -16.28
C TYR A 85 3.47 15.02 -17.22
N HIS A 86 4.10 13.87 -17.37
CA HIS A 86 5.29 13.72 -18.22
C HIS A 86 5.00 13.96 -19.72
N ALA A 87 3.78 13.68 -20.16
CA ALA A 87 3.36 13.96 -21.53
C ALA A 87 3.23 15.48 -21.81
N SER A 88 2.71 16.25 -20.86
CA SER A 88 2.32 17.65 -21.06
C SER A 88 3.20 18.70 -20.36
N ILE A 89 3.87 18.31 -19.28
CA ILE A 89 4.60 19.15 -18.32
C ILE A 89 3.74 20.34 -17.84
N SER A 90 2.43 20.13 -17.69
CA SER A 90 1.54 21.17 -17.21
C SER A 90 1.44 21.19 -15.68
N ARG A 91 1.22 22.38 -15.11
CA ARG A 91 1.06 22.56 -13.66
C ARG A 91 -0.15 21.80 -13.09
N LEU A 92 -1.25 21.73 -13.83
CA LEU A 92 -2.43 20.97 -13.42
C LEU A 92 -2.08 19.48 -13.22
N TRP A 93 -1.44 18.88 -14.23
CA TRP A 93 -1.07 17.47 -14.17
C TRP A 93 0.07 17.21 -13.18
N MET A 94 1.01 18.14 -13.00
CA MET A 94 2.03 18.06 -11.95
C MET A 94 1.42 18.02 -10.55
N ASN A 95 0.40 18.85 -10.31
CA ASN A 95 -0.32 18.82 -9.04
C ASN A 95 -1.06 17.51 -8.85
N LEU A 96 -1.74 17.02 -9.89
CA LEU A 96 -2.48 15.76 -9.81
C LEU A 96 -1.56 14.55 -9.62
N ASP A 97 -0.43 14.49 -10.34
CA ASP A 97 0.61 13.47 -10.21
C ASP A 97 1.05 13.34 -8.75
N SER A 98 1.49 14.46 -8.17
CA SER A 98 1.92 14.41 -6.78
C SER A 98 0.80 14.22 -5.76
N SER A 99 -0.39 14.80 -5.96
CA SER A 99 -1.56 14.54 -5.10
C SER A 99 -1.94 13.06 -5.12
N SER A 100 -1.86 12.41 -6.28
CA SER A 100 -2.10 10.98 -6.41
C SER A 100 -1.00 10.13 -5.75
N MET A 101 0.25 10.58 -5.75
CA MET A 101 1.34 9.93 -5.00
C MET A 101 1.07 9.94 -3.50
N TYR A 102 0.65 11.08 -2.92
CA TYR A 102 0.28 11.13 -1.50
C TYR A 102 -0.94 10.28 -1.18
N THR A 103 -1.95 10.30 -2.06
CA THR A 103 -3.13 9.44 -1.96
C THR A 103 -2.72 7.97 -1.91
N TYR A 104 -1.84 7.58 -2.84
CA TYR A 104 -1.32 6.23 -2.94
C TYR A 104 -0.59 5.79 -1.67
N PHE A 105 0.31 6.63 -1.15
CA PHE A 105 1.00 6.35 0.11
C PHE A 105 0.04 6.26 1.30
N ALA A 106 -0.98 7.13 1.37
CA ALA A 106 -1.98 7.06 2.42
C ALA A 106 -2.74 5.72 2.39
N VAL A 107 -3.15 5.25 1.20
CA VAL A 107 -3.80 3.95 1.05
C VAL A 107 -2.85 2.81 1.43
N LEU A 108 -1.58 2.87 1.02
CA LEU A 108 -0.58 1.86 1.36
C LEU A 108 -0.40 1.73 2.89
N ILE A 109 -0.25 2.86 3.59
CA ILE A 109 -0.14 2.90 5.05
C ILE A 109 -1.41 2.30 5.69
N MET A 110 -2.58 2.71 5.25
CA MET A 110 -3.85 2.22 5.81
C MET A 110 -4.03 0.72 5.57
N HIS A 111 -3.68 0.23 4.38
CA HIS A 111 -3.71 -1.19 4.06
C HIS A 111 -2.76 -1.99 4.97
N GLY A 112 -1.56 -1.47 5.23
CA GLY A 112 -0.63 -2.05 6.20
C GLY A 112 -1.18 -2.04 7.63
N LEU A 113 -1.79 -0.94 8.07
CA LEU A 113 -2.41 -0.82 9.40
C LEU A 113 -3.58 -1.80 9.57
N CYS A 114 -4.46 -1.91 8.58
CA CYS A 114 -5.55 -2.90 8.55
C CYS A 114 -4.99 -4.33 8.64
N SER A 115 -3.93 -4.62 7.88
CA SER A 115 -3.35 -5.96 7.81
C SER A 115 -2.63 -6.38 9.09
N VAL A 116 -1.92 -5.46 9.74
CA VAL A 116 -1.12 -5.77 10.94
C VAL A 116 -1.96 -5.71 12.23
N PHE A 117 -2.80 -4.69 12.36
CA PHE A 117 -3.55 -4.44 13.59
C PHE A 117 -5.01 -4.92 13.54
N GLY A 118 -5.46 -5.48 12.40
CA GLY A 118 -6.85 -5.89 12.23
C GLY A 118 -7.85 -4.74 12.26
N LEU A 119 -7.41 -3.51 12.01
CA LEU A 119 -8.28 -2.33 11.97
C LEU A 119 -9.22 -2.43 10.76
N SER A 120 -10.50 -2.08 10.95
CA SER A 120 -11.44 -2.03 9.83
C SER A 120 -11.24 -0.76 9.00
N TRP A 121 -11.40 -0.88 7.68
CA TRP A 121 -11.32 0.26 6.75
C TRP A 121 -12.31 1.37 7.13
N ARG A 122 -13.48 1.01 7.68
CA ARG A 122 -14.47 1.96 8.19
C ARG A 122 -13.87 2.90 9.24
N CYS A 123 -13.02 2.39 10.12
CA CYS A 123 -12.40 3.19 11.18
C CYS A 123 -11.30 4.13 10.63
N LEU A 124 -10.59 3.72 9.57
CA LEU A 124 -9.54 4.54 8.94
C LEU A 124 -10.05 5.49 7.84
N SER A 125 -11.20 5.20 7.24
CA SER A 125 -11.73 5.96 6.11
C SER A 125 -11.95 7.46 6.35
N PRO A 126 -12.33 7.95 7.56
CA PRO A 126 -12.43 9.39 7.79
C PRO A 126 -11.06 10.08 7.69
N ILE A 127 -10.01 9.44 8.23
CA ILE A 127 -8.62 9.95 8.15
C ILE A 127 -8.20 10.02 6.68
N PHE A 128 -8.52 8.99 5.90
CA PHE A 128 -8.25 8.95 4.47
C PHE A 128 -8.92 10.10 3.71
N VAL A 129 -10.21 10.33 3.95
CA VAL A 129 -10.96 11.41 3.30
C VAL A 129 -10.37 12.77 3.65
N VAL A 130 -9.96 12.97 4.91
CA VAL A 130 -9.27 14.22 5.33
C VAL A 130 -7.96 14.41 4.56
N ILE A 131 -7.13 13.35 4.44
CA ILE A 131 -5.87 13.42 3.68
C ILE A 131 -6.15 13.73 2.20
N LEU A 132 -7.11 13.05 1.59
CA LEU A 132 -7.51 13.26 0.20
C LEU A 132 -7.93 14.70 -0.07
N ILE A 133 -8.76 15.28 0.81
CA ILE A 133 -9.27 16.63 0.66
C ILE A 133 -8.15 17.64 0.93
N ALA A 134 -7.31 17.44 1.94
CA ALA A 134 -6.29 18.40 2.34
C ALA A 134 -5.15 18.52 1.30
N MET A 135 -4.71 17.41 0.70
CA MET A 135 -3.50 17.38 -0.14
C MET A 135 -3.51 18.35 -1.34
N PRO A 136 -4.61 18.47 -2.12
CA PRO A 136 -4.70 19.46 -3.20
C PRO A 136 -4.58 20.93 -2.76
N PHE A 137 -4.92 21.26 -1.51
CA PHE A 137 -4.84 22.64 -0.99
C PHE A 137 -3.53 22.93 -0.26
N VAL A 138 -2.93 21.93 0.38
CA VAL A 138 -1.63 22.08 1.07
C VAL A 138 -0.51 22.29 0.04
N ARG A 139 -0.54 21.57 -1.08
CA ARG A 139 0.57 21.62 -2.04
C ARG A 139 0.80 23.02 -2.66
N PRO A 140 -0.22 23.74 -3.17
CA PRO A 140 0.00 25.05 -3.80
C PRO A 140 0.49 26.14 -2.84
N THR A 141 0.32 25.94 -1.53
CA THR A 141 0.69 26.94 -0.51
C THR A 141 2.13 26.79 -0.02
N ILE A 142 2.75 25.63 -0.24
CA ILE A 142 4.15 25.39 0.13
C ILE A 142 5.03 25.65 -1.10
N PRO A 143 5.91 26.68 -1.10
CA PRO A 143 6.82 26.88 -2.21
C PRO A 143 7.67 25.62 -2.40
N PHE A 144 7.74 25.17 -3.64
CA PHE A 144 8.50 23.98 -4.01
C PHE A 144 9.99 24.32 -3.94
N SER A 145 10.54 24.24 -2.73
CA SER A 145 11.97 24.39 -2.48
C SER A 145 12.62 23.01 -2.45
N ARG A 146 13.93 22.95 -2.70
CA ARG A 146 14.73 21.73 -2.50
C ARG A 146 14.56 21.14 -1.09
N GLU A 147 14.21 21.96 -0.09
CA GLU A 147 13.92 21.49 1.27
C GLU A 147 12.56 20.78 1.36
N THR A 148 11.55 21.25 0.62
CA THR A 148 10.24 20.59 0.52
C THR A 148 10.37 19.20 -0.09
N GLU A 149 11.28 19.00 -1.04
CA GLU A 149 11.57 17.70 -1.63
C GLU A 149 12.24 16.73 -0.65
N LYS A 150 13.15 17.22 0.22
CA LYS A 150 13.73 16.39 1.29
C LYS A 150 12.64 15.87 2.24
N ILE A 151 11.58 16.64 2.45
CA ILE A 151 10.42 16.20 3.24
C ILE A 151 9.69 15.06 2.52
N ILE A 152 9.48 15.17 1.20
CA ILE A 152 8.87 14.09 0.40
C ILE A 152 9.73 12.81 0.46
N PHE A 153 11.05 12.93 0.34
CA PHE A 153 11.97 11.80 0.50
C PHE A 153 11.98 11.24 1.92
N GLY A 154 11.92 12.13 2.92
CA GLY A 154 11.75 11.75 4.31
C GLY A 154 10.48 10.93 4.53
N GLN A 155 9.39 11.22 3.81
CA GLN A 155 8.16 10.43 3.86
C GLN A 155 8.34 9.06 3.21
N VAL A 156 8.97 8.96 2.03
CA VAL A 156 9.27 7.65 1.40
C VAL A 156 10.13 6.79 2.31
N LEU A 157 11.16 7.38 2.92
CA LEU A 157 12.01 6.70 3.89
C LEU A 157 11.21 6.28 5.14
N ALA A 158 10.40 7.17 5.70
CA ALA A 158 9.57 6.87 6.87
C ALA A 158 8.55 5.75 6.57
N ILE A 159 7.95 5.74 5.39
CA ILE A 159 7.05 4.68 4.93
C ILE A 159 7.81 3.37 4.75
N THR A 160 9.03 3.41 4.20
CA THR A 160 9.89 2.24 4.05
C THR A 160 10.25 1.66 5.41
N VAL A 161 10.65 2.51 6.36
CA VAL A 161 10.96 2.12 7.75
C VAL A 161 9.71 1.58 8.44
N LEU A 162 8.57 2.24 8.32
CA LEU A 162 7.31 1.76 8.89
C LEU A 162 6.93 0.40 8.31
N SER A 163 7.03 0.23 6.99
CA SER A 163 6.77 -1.05 6.31
C SER A 163 7.70 -2.15 6.82
N LEU A 164 8.98 -1.84 7.00
CA LEU A 164 9.96 -2.76 7.60
C LEU A 164 9.57 -3.13 9.04
N VAL A 165 9.18 -2.17 9.87
CA VAL A 165 8.72 -2.43 11.25
C VAL A 165 7.48 -3.33 11.25
N LEU A 166 6.51 -3.06 10.37
CA LEU A 166 5.30 -3.87 10.22
C LEU A 166 5.62 -5.30 9.76
N VAL A 167 6.57 -5.47 8.85
CA VAL A 167 7.09 -6.79 8.46
C VAL A 167 7.70 -7.49 9.67
N LEU A 168 8.61 -6.84 10.40
CA LEU A 168 9.31 -7.44 11.53
C LEU A 168 8.33 -7.86 12.63
N ALA A 169 7.31 -7.04 12.91
CA ALA A 169 6.23 -7.38 13.83
C ALA A 169 5.45 -8.63 13.36
N ASN A 170 5.22 -8.76 12.06
CA ASN A 170 4.55 -9.93 11.50
C ASN A 170 5.41 -11.20 11.55
N ILE A 171 6.72 -11.10 11.26
CA ILE A 171 7.69 -12.21 11.46
C ILE A 171 7.63 -12.68 12.92
N TYR A 172 7.71 -11.74 13.86
CA TYR A 172 7.66 -12.04 15.29
C TYR A 172 6.39 -12.81 15.67
N LYS A 173 5.22 -12.37 15.16
CA LYS A 173 3.93 -13.06 15.37
C LYS A 173 3.95 -14.50 14.82
N VAL A 174 4.42 -14.69 13.58
CA VAL A 174 4.48 -16.02 12.93
C VAL A 174 5.44 -16.95 13.68
N VAL A 175 6.61 -16.46 14.09
CA VAL A 175 7.58 -17.24 14.88
C VAL A 175 6.97 -17.66 16.20
N ASN A 176 6.35 -16.74 16.94
CA ASN A 176 5.71 -17.05 18.22
C ASN A 176 4.57 -18.08 18.09
N GLN A 177 3.72 -17.95 17.07
CA GLN A 177 2.64 -18.91 16.81
C GLN A 177 3.18 -20.29 16.45
N THR A 178 4.23 -20.35 15.62
CA THR A 178 4.86 -21.61 15.24
C THR A 178 5.50 -22.28 16.44
N PHE A 179 6.22 -21.52 17.27
CA PHE A 179 6.84 -22.03 18.48
C PHE A 179 5.80 -22.58 19.47
N ALA A 180 4.67 -21.89 19.66
CA ALA A 180 3.57 -22.36 20.49
C ALA A 180 2.98 -23.68 19.97
N ARG A 181 2.80 -23.84 18.65
CA ARG A 181 2.34 -25.09 18.04
C ARG A 181 3.34 -26.22 18.23
N THR A 182 4.63 -25.98 17.97
CA THR A 182 5.69 -27.00 18.14
C THR A 182 5.76 -27.48 19.59
N ARG A 183 5.60 -26.59 20.57
CA ARG A 183 5.57 -26.95 22.00
C ARG A 183 4.43 -27.92 22.33
N SER A 184 3.31 -27.86 21.61
CA SER A 184 2.14 -28.72 21.86
C SER A 184 2.22 -30.12 21.21
N GLN A 185 3.02 -30.32 20.14
CA GLN A 185 2.94 -31.52 19.28
C GLN A 185 3.99 -32.64 19.54
N GLY A 186 4.89 -32.50 20.51
CA GLY A 186 5.84 -33.57 20.89
C GLY A 186 7.04 -33.76 19.94
N GLN A 187 8.04 -34.55 20.36
CA GLN A 187 9.42 -34.58 19.81
C GLN A 187 9.57 -34.95 18.32
N HIS A 188 8.62 -35.66 17.71
CA HIS A 188 8.83 -36.22 16.36
C HIS A 188 8.49 -35.25 15.20
N THR A 189 7.85 -34.10 15.46
CA THR A 189 7.50 -33.12 14.41
C THR A 189 8.45 -31.90 14.34
N TYR A 190 9.52 -31.87 15.14
CA TYR A 190 10.41 -30.71 15.25
C TYR A 190 11.15 -30.38 13.95
N PHE A 191 11.63 -31.39 13.21
CA PHE A 191 12.39 -31.17 11.99
C PHE A 191 11.53 -30.55 10.88
N ALA A 192 10.37 -31.13 10.60
CA ALA A 192 9.43 -30.62 9.60
C ALA A 192 8.94 -29.21 9.97
N SER A 193 8.60 -28.98 11.24
CA SER A 193 8.14 -27.67 11.73
C SER A 193 9.23 -26.60 11.62
N THR A 194 10.49 -26.95 11.94
CA THR A 194 11.63 -26.03 11.82
C THR A 194 11.93 -25.71 10.36
N PHE A 195 11.89 -26.71 9.48
CA PHE A 195 12.11 -26.49 8.04
C PHE A 195 11.02 -25.60 7.43
N ILE A 196 9.75 -25.84 7.76
CA ILE A 196 8.62 -24.99 7.33
C ILE A 196 8.80 -23.57 7.87
N LEU A 197 9.22 -23.41 9.13
CA LEU A 197 9.49 -22.09 9.71
C LEU A 197 10.60 -21.36 8.96
N LEU A 198 11.70 -22.02 8.62
CA LEU A 198 12.80 -21.41 7.85
C LEU A 198 12.35 -20.98 6.45
N LEU A 199 11.55 -21.79 5.75
CA LEU A 199 10.97 -21.41 4.46
C LEU A 199 10.02 -20.22 4.58
N GLN A 200 9.25 -20.14 5.68
CA GLN A 200 8.37 -19.01 5.95
C GLN A 200 9.17 -17.74 6.27
N ILE A 201 10.20 -17.84 7.11
CA ILE A 201 11.09 -16.71 7.45
C ILE A 201 11.78 -16.22 6.18
N PHE A 202 12.37 -17.12 5.39
CA PHE A 202 13.01 -16.76 4.13
C PHE A 202 12.02 -16.10 3.17
N GLY A 203 10.83 -16.69 2.99
CA GLY A 203 9.78 -16.12 2.16
C GLY A 203 9.36 -14.72 2.61
N VAL A 204 9.22 -14.48 3.92
CA VAL A 204 8.87 -13.16 4.46
C VAL A 204 10.03 -12.17 4.28
N ILE A 205 11.26 -12.58 4.57
CA ILE A 205 12.45 -11.73 4.42
C ILE A 205 12.63 -11.34 2.95
N SER A 206 12.57 -12.30 2.01
CA SER A 206 12.68 -12.02 0.59
C SER A 206 11.60 -11.06 0.11
N VAL A 207 10.35 -11.28 0.52
CA VAL A 207 9.23 -10.42 0.11
C VAL A 207 9.28 -9.04 0.76
N ALA A 208 9.90 -8.88 1.92
CA ALA A 208 10.03 -7.59 2.60
C ALA A 208 11.24 -6.78 2.15
N LEU A 209 12.39 -7.43 1.98
CA LEU A 209 13.63 -6.77 1.58
C LEU A 209 13.63 -6.43 0.09
N PHE A 210 12.99 -7.23 -0.75
CA PHE A 210 13.00 -7.02 -2.19
C PHE A 210 12.35 -5.68 -2.61
N PRO A 211 11.15 -5.29 -2.14
CA PRO A 211 10.60 -3.95 -2.38
C PRO A 211 11.52 -2.84 -1.89
N GLY A 212 12.11 -3.00 -0.70
CA GLY A 212 13.06 -2.03 -0.15
C GLY A 212 14.30 -1.84 -1.02
N LEU A 213 14.86 -2.93 -1.54
CA LEU A 213 15.97 -2.91 -2.49
C LEU A 213 15.58 -2.20 -3.79
N LEU A 214 14.42 -2.56 -4.37
CA LEU A 214 13.91 -1.92 -5.59
C LEU A 214 13.73 -0.40 -5.38
N CYS A 215 13.08 0.02 -4.29
CA CYS A 215 12.91 1.44 -3.96
C CYS A 215 14.26 2.15 -3.74
N THR A 216 15.25 1.47 -3.19
CA THR A 216 16.61 2.02 -3.00
C THR A 216 17.29 2.27 -4.34
N ILE A 217 17.29 1.26 -5.22
CA ILE A 217 17.86 1.37 -6.58
C ILE A 217 17.15 2.47 -7.35
N ALA A 218 15.83 2.48 -7.27
CA ALA A 218 14.99 3.50 -7.88
C ALA A 218 15.43 4.89 -7.37
N THR A 219 15.56 5.08 -6.05
CA THR A 219 15.89 6.39 -5.44
C THR A 219 17.24 6.89 -5.91
N VAL A 220 18.23 6.00 -6.00
CA VAL A 220 19.54 6.32 -6.56
C VAL A 220 19.43 6.76 -8.02
N GLY A 221 18.62 6.04 -8.82
CA GLY A 221 18.32 6.43 -10.21
C GLY A 221 17.69 7.81 -10.30
N TRP A 222 16.64 8.07 -9.53
CA TRP A 222 15.96 9.36 -9.48
C TRP A 222 16.93 10.51 -9.12
N ASN A 223 17.79 10.31 -8.10
CA ASN A 223 18.80 11.31 -7.74
C ASN A 223 19.79 11.56 -8.89
N ASN A 224 20.26 10.51 -9.57
CA ASN A 224 21.15 10.66 -10.71
C ASN A 224 20.49 11.41 -11.87
N ASP A 225 19.20 11.16 -12.15
CA ASP A 225 18.44 11.87 -13.19
C ASP A 225 18.41 13.38 -12.92
N ARG A 226 18.08 13.75 -11.68
CA ARG A 226 17.94 15.15 -11.25
C ARG A 226 19.24 15.91 -11.18
N GLU A 227 20.30 15.26 -10.71
CA GLU A 227 21.65 15.83 -10.73
C GLU A 227 22.25 15.84 -12.15
N LYS A 228 21.49 15.38 -13.15
CA LYS A 228 21.89 15.24 -14.55
C LYS A 228 23.16 14.39 -14.70
N ARG A 229 23.44 13.50 -13.74
CA ARG A 229 24.56 12.56 -13.78
C ARG A 229 24.29 11.50 -14.84
N TRP A 230 25.13 11.50 -15.87
CA TRP A 230 24.94 10.65 -17.06
C TRP A 230 23.68 10.95 -17.86
N CYS A 231 23.21 12.21 -17.82
CA CYS A 231 22.05 12.61 -18.59
C CYS A 231 22.30 12.49 -20.11
N ARG A 232 21.43 11.73 -20.78
CA ARG A 232 21.34 11.62 -22.24
C ARG A 232 19.88 11.80 -22.63
N PRO A 233 19.41 13.01 -22.96
CA PRO A 233 17.98 13.29 -23.16
C PRO A 233 17.34 12.40 -24.25
N ASN A 234 18.12 12.04 -25.27
CA ASN A 234 17.68 11.21 -26.39
C ASN A 234 17.85 9.69 -26.16
N SER A 235 18.25 9.27 -24.96
CA SER A 235 18.40 7.86 -24.60
C SER A 235 17.04 7.21 -24.33
N ILE A 236 16.86 5.96 -24.77
CA ILE A 236 15.72 5.13 -24.37
C ILE A 236 15.83 4.75 -22.89
N PHE A 237 17.05 4.67 -22.36
CA PHE A 237 17.28 4.45 -20.95
C PHE A 237 17.29 5.80 -20.23
N GLN A 238 16.20 6.07 -19.49
CA GLN A 238 16.04 7.22 -18.60
C GLN A 238 15.97 6.72 -17.15
N TRP A 239 16.74 7.32 -16.25
CA TRP A 239 16.76 6.91 -14.85
C TRP A 239 15.42 7.17 -14.16
N HIS A 240 14.75 8.26 -14.51
CA HIS A 240 13.41 8.58 -14.00
C HIS A 240 12.34 7.60 -14.50
N ALA A 241 12.43 7.13 -15.74
CA ALA A 241 11.55 6.07 -16.22
C ALA A 241 11.77 4.73 -15.50
N LEU A 242 13.04 4.40 -15.20
CA LEU A 242 13.37 3.22 -14.40
C LEU A 242 12.83 3.36 -12.97
N TRP A 243 12.84 4.56 -12.39
CA TRP A 243 12.21 4.85 -11.11
C TRP A 243 10.74 4.41 -11.13
N HIS A 244 9.93 4.87 -12.08
CA HIS A 244 8.50 4.50 -12.19
C HIS A 244 8.29 2.98 -12.23
N ALA A 245 9.06 2.27 -13.06
CA ALA A 245 8.91 0.83 -13.22
C ALA A 245 9.27 0.08 -11.93
N LEU A 246 10.40 0.42 -11.30
CA LEU A 246 10.86 -0.25 -10.08
C LEU A 246 9.94 0.01 -8.89
N THR A 247 9.43 1.24 -8.73
CA THR A 247 8.51 1.57 -7.63
C THR A 247 7.13 0.96 -7.83
N ALA A 248 6.62 0.89 -9.07
CA ALA A 248 5.38 0.17 -9.38
C ALA A 248 5.48 -1.32 -9.03
N ILE A 249 6.57 -1.98 -9.46
CA ILE A 249 6.84 -3.39 -9.16
C ILE A 249 7.00 -3.59 -7.65
N ALA A 250 7.84 -2.78 -6.99
CA ALA A 250 8.05 -2.85 -5.55
C ALA A 250 6.73 -2.78 -4.79
N SER A 251 5.84 -1.89 -5.20
CA SER A 251 4.56 -1.74 -4.54
C SER A 251 3.64 -2.95 -4.76
N LEU A 252 3.56 -3.49 -5.99
CA LEU A 252 2.82 -4.74 -6.24
C LEU A 252 3.30 -5.88 -5.33
N TRP A 253 4.61 -5.98 -5.11
CA TRP A 253 5.19 -6.94 -4.16
C TRP A 253 4.75 -6.70 -2.71
N VAL A 254 4.67 -5.43 -2.28
CA VAL A 254 4.14 -5.07 -0.96
C VAL A 254 2.68 -5.49 -0.81
N TRP A 255 1.85 -5.32 -1.84
CA TRP A 255 0.47 -5.82 -1.79
C TRP A 255 0.42 -7.35 -1.68
N ILE A 256 1.17 -8.09 -2.51
CA ILE A 256 1.24 -9.56 -2.45
C ILE A 256 1.63 -10.03 -1.03
N PHE A 257 2.53 -9.30 -0.38
CA PHE A 257 2.93 -9.57 1.00
C PHE A 257 1.75 -9.49 1.98
N PHE A 258 1.02 -8.37 1.96
CA PHE A 258 -0.08 -8.14 2.90
C PHE A 258 -1.25 -9.10 2.64
N ASP A 259 -1.58 -9.35 1.38
CA ASP A 259 -2.72 -10.22 1.01
C ASP A 259 -2.49 -11.69 1.38
N ARG A 260 -1.26 -12.21 1.19
CA ARG A 260 -0.92 -13.60 1.58
C ARG A 260 -1.12 -13.87 3.07
N ASN A 261 -0.88 -12.88 3.92
CA ASN A 261 -1.07 -13.04 5.36
C ASN A 261 -2.55 -13.08 5.73
N ARG A 262 -3.38 -12.30 5.03
CA ARG A 262 -4.83 -12.33 5.21
C ARG A 262 -5.45 -13.67 4.80
N LEU A 263 -4.98 -14.27 3.71
CA LEU A 263 -5.47 -15.57 3.26
C LEU A 263 -5.21 -16.67 4.32
N LYS A 264 -4.05 -16.62 4.97
CA LYS A 264 -3.72 -17.55 6.06
C LYS A 264 -4.65 -17.38 7.26
N ASP A 265 -5.00 -16.14 7.61
CA ASP A 265 -5.91 -15.86 8.71
C ASP A 265 -7.32 -16.39 8.41
N ILE A 266 -7.83 -16.20 7.20
CA ILE A 266 -9.12 -16.77 6.76
C ILE A 266 -9.09 -18.30 6.83
N LEU A 267 -8.05 -18.93 6.28
CA LEU A 267 -7.92 -20.39 6.28
C LEU A 267 -7.78 -20.97 7.70
N ALA A 268 -7.09 -20.26 8.60
CA ALA A 268 -6.97 -20.66 10.00
C ALA A 268 -8.31 -20.57 10.75
N THR A 269 -9.16 -19.61 10.42
CA THR A 269 -10.51 -19.49 11.01
C THR A 269 -11.51 -20.48 10.43
N SER A 270 -11.33 -20.96 9.19
CA SER A 270 -12.27 -21.89 8.54
C SER A 270 -12.17 -23.36 9.00
N GLY A 271 -11.19 -23.70 9.84
CA GLY A 271 -10.98 -25.07 10.33
C GLY A 271 -11.97 -25.54 11.40
N HIS A 272 -12.80 -24.65 11.94
CA HIS A 272 -13.90 -24.97 12.84
C HIS A 272 -15.16 -24.30 12.27
N ASP A 273 -15.98 -25.07 11.56
CA ASP A 273 -17.21 -24.66 10.88
C ASP A 273 -17.06 -23.46 9.93
N VAL A 274 -17.10 -23.75 8.63
CA VAL A 274 -17.29 -22.79 7.54
C VAL A 274 -18.71 -22.20 7.62
N MET A 275 -19.00 -21.48 8.69
CA MET A 275 -20.04 -20.46 8.68
C MET A 275 -19.52 -19.32 7.81
N ARG A 276 -20.30 -19.01 6.76
CA ARG A 276 -20.22 -17.81 5.94
C ARG A 276 -19.47 -16.68 6.65
N TYR A 277 -18.32 -16.28 6.10
CA TYR A 277 -17.71 -15.00 6.44
C TYR A 277 -18.56 -13.90 5.79
N ASP A 278 -19.76 -13.69 6.34
CA ASP A 278 -20.53 -12.48 6.13
C ASP A 278 -19.65 -11.38 6.73
N GLY A 279 -19.22 -10.40 5.93
CA GLY A 279 -18.19 -9.41 6.28
C GLY A 279 -18.54 -8.45 7.43
N HIS A 280 -19.03 -8.97 8.55
CA HIS A 280 -19.23 -8.28 9.81
C HIS A 280 -17.88 -7.92 10.38
N ALA A 281 -17.40 -6.75 9.94
CA ALA A 281 -16.24 -6.07 10.49
C ALA A 281 -16.31 -6.08 12.02
N VAL A 282 -15.19 -6.43 12.67
CA VAL A 282 -15.01 -6.21 14.11
C VAL A 282 -15.40 -4.76 14.39
N PRO A 283 -16.47 -4.50 15.17
CA PRO A 283 -16.94 -3.14 15.40
C PRO A 283 -15.79 -2.34 16.01
N CYS A 284 -15.49 -1.17 15.41
CA CYS A 284 -14.51 -0.27 16.01
C CYS A 284 -15.06 0.04 17.41
N LYS A 285 -14.27 -0.25 18.45
CA LYS A 285 -14.63 -0.51 19.87
C LYS A 285 -15.49 0.54 20.62
N LYS A 286 -16.11 1.50 19.93
CA LYS A 286 -17.01 2.52 20.47
C LYS A 286 -18.38 2.00 20.91
N ASP A 287 -18.79 0.79 20.51
CA ASP A 287 -20.09 0.23 20.93
C ASP A 287 -20.03 -0.61 22.21
N LEU A 288 -18.87 -0.72 22.87
CA LEU A 288 -18.76 -1.45 24.15
C LEU A 288 -19.34 -0.69 25.35
N SER A 289 -19.84 0.54 25.19
CA SER A 289 -20.37 1.34 26.30
C SER A 289 -21.90 1.35 26.43
N LYS A 290 -22.64 0.60 25.61
CA LYS A 290 -24.13 0.63 25.63
C LYS A 290 -24.84 -0.67 26.01
N ASN A 291 -24.13 -1.77 26.28
CA ASN A 291 -24.76 -3.05 26.64
C ASN A 291 -24.52 -3.51 28.10
N THR A 292 -24.14 -2.61 29.01
CA THR A 292 -24.04 -2.93 30.46
C THR A 292 -25.28 -2.52 31.25
N SER A 293 -26.46 -2.43 30.64
CA SER A 293 -27.70 -2.15 31.37
C SER A 293 -28.89 -2.88 30.76
N LEU A 294 -28.97 -4.20 30.94
CA LEU A 294 -30.24 -4.93 30.99
C LEU A 294 -29.98 -6.36 31.48
N ASP A 295 -30.83 -6.78 32.42
CA ASP A 295 -30.92 -8.08 33.10
C ASP A 295 -30.00 -8.37 34.29
N ASP A 296 -30.03 -7.46 35.27
CA ASP A 296 -30.08 -7.85 36.69
C ASP A 296 -31.54 -8.26 37.02
N SER A 297 -31.94 -9.49 36.72
CA SER A 297 -33.05 -10.17 37.38
C SER A 297 -33.04 -11.67 37.06
N ILE A 298 -32.04 -12.38 37.55
CA ILE A 298 -32.17 -13.83 37.75
C ILE A 298 -32.47 -14.03 39.23
N ASP A 299 -33.72 -14.42 39.44
CA ASP A 299 -34.36 -14.78 40.69
C ASP A 299 -33.62 -15.97 41.31
N ASP A 300 -33.06 -15.75 42.50
CA ASP A 300 -32.21 -16.68 43.26
C ASP A 300 -33.08 -17.51 44.22
N SER A 301 -34.16 -18.08 43.70
CA SER A 301 -35.07 -18.93 44.46
C SER A 301 -35.37 -20.22 43.69
N ASP A 302 -35.30 -21.34 44.42
CA ASP A 302 -35.56 -22.72 43.99
C ASP A 302 -34.43 -23.45 43.25
N GLN A 303 -33.46 -23.96 44.03
CA GLN A 303 -33.03 -25.37 43.93
C GLN A 303 -32.20 -25.81 45.15
N LEU A 304 -32.82 -25.71 46.32
CA LEU A 304 -32.55 -26.61 47.44
C LEU A 304 -33.58 -27.74 47.36
N ARG A 305 -33.27 -28.84 46.67
CA ARG A 305 -33.88 -30.13 46.96
C ARG A 305 -33.24 -31.28 46.16
N ASP A 306 -33.10 -32.37 46.88
CA ASP A 306 -32.96 -33.76 46.44
C ASP A 306 -31.50 -34.18 46.17
N GLU A 307 -30.84 -34.72 47.21
CA GLU A 307 -30.79 -36.17 47.56
C GLU A 307 -29.55 -36.78 46.88
N GLU A 308 -28.43 -37.01 47.56
CA GLU A 308 -28.25 -38.00 48.63
C GLU A 308 -28.84 -39.36 48.27
N GLU A 309 -28.19 -40.10 47.35
CA GLU A 309 -28.17 -41.57 47.34
C GLU A 309 -27.20 -42.09 46.27
N GLY A 310 -26.31 -43.02 46.63
CA GLY A 310 -25.52 -43.74 45.61
C GLY A 310 -24.11 -44.21 45.98
N ALA A 311 -23.74 -44.27 47.26
CA ALA A 311 -22.64 -45.12 47.68
C ALA A 311 -23.14 -46.58 47.76
N ASN A 312 -22.65 -47.45 46.88
CA ASN A 312 -22.41 -48.90 47.07
C ASN A 312 -22.61 -49.69 45.76
N HIS A 313 -21.51 -50.18 45.17
CA HIS A 313 -21.36 -51.43 44.40
C HIS A 313 -20.04 -51.34 43.62
N PHE A 314 -19.17 -52.34 43.50
CA PHE A 314 -19.16 -53.72 43.94
C PHE A 314 -17.70 -54.20 43.84
N ASN A 315 -17.27 -55.01 44.79
CA ASN A 315 -15.98 -55.68 44.81
C ASN A 315 -16.24 -57.14 44.36
N SER A 316 -15.74 -57.57 43.21
CA SER A 316 -15.48 -58.99 42.88
C SER A 316 -14.88 -59.16 41.49
N GLN A 317 -13.58 -59.45 41.40
CA GLN A 317 -12.99 -60.71 40.94
C GLN A 317 -11.47 -60.58 40.82
#